data_AF-A0A0K9NFP1-F1
#
_entry.id   AF-A0A0K9NFP1-F1
#
_cell.length_a   1.000
_cell.length_b   1.000
_cell.length_c   1.000
_cell.angle_alpha   90.00
_cell.angle_beta   90.00
_cell.angle_gamma   90.00
#
_symmetry.space_group_name_H-M   'P 1'
#
loop_
_entity.id
_entity.type
_entity.pdbx_description
1 polymer ?
#
loop_
_entity_poly.entity_id
_entity_poly.type
_entity_poly.pdbx_seq_one_letter_code
_entity_poly.pdbx_strand_id
1 'polypeptide(L)' 'MLGNIAYSNPTKLYFGEGSLEHLREELPKYGRNVQLVYDGGSIKKYGIYDKVVTILKEGGKNIMEDGAS' A
#
# COMPACT_ATOMS: atom_id res chain seq x y z
N MET A 1 -13.08 27.68 -3.98
CA MET A 1 -13.04 27.83 -2.51
C MET A 1 -13.13 29.32 -2.21
N LEU A 2 -14.04 29.75 -1.34
CA LEU A 2 -14.20 31.15 -0.91
C LEU A 2 -13.91 31.24 0.59
N GLY A 3 -13.16 32.26 1.01
CA GLY A 3 -12.75 32.48 2.41
C GLY A 3 -11.27 32.15 2.70
N ASN A 4 -10.84 32.41 3.94
CA ASN A 4 -9.49 32.10 4.41
C ASN A 4 -9.46 30.65 4.94
N ILE A 5 -8.72 29.78 4.26
CA ILE A 5 -8.57 28.37 4.62
C ILE A 5 -7.10 28.01 4.81
N ALA A 6 -6.84 27.21 5.84
CA ALA A 6 -5.59 26.46 6.00
C ALA A 6 -5.91 24.98 5.75
N TYR A 7 -5.22 24.37 4.79
CA TYR A 7 -5.36 22.96 4.44
C TYR A 7 -4.03 22.24 4.67
N SER A 8 -4.08 21.08 5.31
CA SER A 8 -2.94 20.18 5.46
C SER A 8 -3.37 18.76 5.14
N ASN A 9 -2.65 18.15 4.21
CA ASN A 9 -2.75 16.73 3.90
C ASN A 9 -1.33 16.16 3.88
N PRO A 10 -0.87 15.57 4.99
CA PRO A 10 0.49 15.04 5.09
C PRO A 10 0.67 13.73 4.31
N THR A 11 -0.41 13.13 3.81
CA THR A 11 -0.38 11.87 3.08
C THR A 11 0.17 12.08 1.68
N LYS A 12 1.24 11.35 1.35
CA LYS A 12 1.76 11.28 -0.01
C LYS A 12 0.84 10.42 -0.87
N LEU A 13 0.34 10.98 -1.96
CA LEU A 13 -0.54 10.30 -2.92
C LEU A 13 0.26 9.88 -4.15
N TYR A 14 0.24 8.57 -4.44
CA TYR A 14 0.68 8.02 -5.72
C TYR A 14 -0.56 7.72 -6.55
N PHE A 15 -0.62 8.28 -7.76
CA PHE A 15 -1.78 8.16 -8.64
C PHE A 15 -1.34 7.88 -10.08
N GLY A 16 -2.15 7.11 -10.81
CA GLY A 16 -1.89 6.72 -12.19
C GLY A 16 -1.50 5.25 -12.35
N GLU A 17 -1.36 4.85 -13.60
CA GLU A 17 -0.84 3.52 -13.96
C GLU A 17 0.58 3.34 -13.42
N GLY A 18 0.90 2.15 -12.92
CA GLY A 18 2.21 1.87 -12.33
C GLY A 18 2.44 2.47 -10.94
N SER A 19 1.46 3.18 -10.35
CA SER A 19 1.59 3.81 -9.03
C SER A 19 1.98 2.85 -7.90
N LEU A 20 1.66 1.56 -8.04
CA LEU A 20 2.03 0.52 -7.08
C LEU A 20 3.56 0.34 -6.94
N GLU A 21 4.35 0.61 -7.98
CA GLU A 21 5.80 0.45 -7.95
C GLU A 21 6.50 1.39 -6.95
N HIS A 22 5.89 2.54 -6.65
CA HIS A 22 6.41 3.45 -5.64
C HIS A 22 6.40 2.87 -4.22
N LEU A 23 5.66 1.78 -3.98
CA LEU A 23 5.75 1.04 -2.72
C LEU A 23 7.19 0.57 -2.45
N ARG A 24 7.98 0.28 -3.50
CA ARG A 24 9.41 -0.07 -3.40
C ARG A 24 10.26 1.03 -2.78
N GLU A 25 9.93 2.28 -3.09
CA GLU A 25 10.63 3.47 -2.61
C GLU A 25 10.18 3.85 -1.18
N GLU A 26 8.93 3.58 -0.84
CA GLU A 26 8.36 3.91 0.45
C GLU A 26 8.68 2.89 1.55
N LEU A 27 8.69 1.59 1.24
CA LEU A 27 8.87 0.53 2.22
C LEU A 27 10.13 0.65 3.10
N PRO A 28 11.31 1.06 2.59
CA PRO A 28 12.51 1.24 3.43
C PRO A 28 12.34 2.25 4.57
N LYS A 29 11.37 3.17 4.48
CA LYS A 29 11.09 4.18 5.50
C LYS A 29 10.34 3.64 6.72
N TYR A 30 9.86 2.40 6.64
CA TYR A 30 9.06 1.74 7.67
C TYR A 30 9.77 0.51 8.23
N GLY A 31 9.31 0.05 9.40
CA GLY A 31 9.85 -1.14 10.07
C GLY A 31 9.75 -2.43 9.25
N ARG A 32 10.41 -3.48 9.74
CA ARG A 32 10.48 -4.79 9.04
C ARG A 32 9.15 -5.54 9.03
N ASN A 33 8.34 -5.40 10.08
CA ASN A 33 7.07 -6.10 10.22
C ASN A 33 5.95 -5.25 9.64
N VAL A 34 5.09 -5.85 8.82
CA VAL A 34 3.91 -5.21 8.23
C VAL A 34 2.68 -6.10 8.42
N GLN A 35 1.53 -5.46 8.61
CA GLN A 35 0.24 -6.14 8.57
C GLN A 35 -0.44 -5.84 7.23
N LEU A 36 -0.79 -6.88 6.49
CA LEU A 36 -1.53 -6.82 5.23
C LEU A 36 -2.99 -7.19 5.51
N VAL A 37 -3.86 -6.16 5.52
CA VAL A 37 -5.30 -6.30 5.74
C VAL A 37 -6.03 -6.20 4.40
N TYR A 38 -6.91 -7.15 4.09
CA TYR A 38 -7.63 -7.18 2.82
C TYR A 38 -8.91 -8.03 2.86
N ASP A 39 -9.85 -7.76 1.97
CA ASP A 39 -11.04 -8.60 1.76
C ASP A 39 -10.85 -9.52 0.54
N GLY A 40 -11.26 -10.78 0.67
CA GLY A 40 -10.71 -11.90 -0.10
C GLY A 40 -11.02 -11.94 -1.60
N GLY A 41 -12.19 -11.45 -2.03
CA GLY A 41 -12.67 -11.76 -3.38
C GLY A 41 -11.93 -11.03 -4.51
N SER A 42 -11.86 -9.70 -4.43
CA SER A 42 -11.45 -8.86 -5.57
C SER A 42 -9.93 -8.74 -5.71
N ILE A 43 -9.21 -8.56 -4.60
CA ILE A 43 -7.76 -8.30 -4.61
C ILE A 43 -6.96 -9.51 -5.14
N LYS A 44 -7.44 -10.72 -4.87
CA LYS A 44 -6.88 -11.97 -5.40
C LYS A 44 -7.29 -12.19 -6.85
N LYS A 45 -8.58 -12.01 -7.18
CA LYS A 45 -9.09 -12.16 -8.57
C LYS A 45 -8.35 -11.28 -9.58
N TYR A 46 -8.00 -10.06 -9.20
CA TYR A 46 -7.31 -9.11 -10.10
C TYR A 46 -5.78 -9.12 -9.96
N GLY A 47 -5.21 -10.07 -9.19
CA GLY A 47 -3.76 -10.23 -9.03
C GLY A 47 -3.06 -9.07 -8.28
N ILE A 48 -3.82 -8.20 -7.63
CA ILE A 48 -3.26 -7.10 -6.83
C ILE A 48 -2.58 -7.64 -5.58
N TYR A 49 -3.17 -8.67 -4.97
CA TYR A 49 -2.60 -9.34 -3.80
C TYR A 49 -1.20 -9.86 -4.10
N ASP A 50 -1.04 -10.60 -5.20
CA ASP A 50 0.25 -11.19 -5.58
C ASP A 50 1.31 -10.12 -5.84
N LYS A 51 0.93 -9.01 -6.51
CA LYS A 51 1.83 -7.87 -6.73
C LYS A 51 2.28 -7.24 -5.42
N VAL A 52 1.35 -6.96 -4.51
CA VAL A 52 1.67 -6.36 -3.19
C VAL A 52 2.59 -7.28 -2.39
N VAL A 53 2.24 -8.57 -2.26
CA VAL A 53 3.05 -9.54 -1.51
C VAL A 53 4.45 -9.69 -2.10
N THR A 54 4.56 -9.66 -3.44
CA THR A 54 5.86 -9.70 -4.13
C THR A 54 6.71 -8.50 -3.73
N ILE A 55 6.16 -7.28 -3.83
CA ILE A 55 6.87 -6.05 -3.46
C ILE A 55 7.30 -6.07 -1.98
N LEU A 56 6.42 -6.53 -1.08
CA LEU A 56 6.72 -6.63 0.34
C LEU A 56 7.87 -7.60 0.63
N LYS A 57 7.88 -8.77 -0.03
CA LYS A 57 8.95 -9.77 0.12
C LYS A 57 10.28 -9.28 -0.44
N GLU A 58 10.27 -8.65 -1.62
CA GLU A 58 11.47 -8.02 -2.21
C GLU A 58 12.02 -6.91 -1.31
N GLY A 59 11.15 -6.18 -0.62
CA GLY A 59 11.52 -5.20 0.41
C GLY A 59 11.95 -5.79 1.76
N GLY A 60 12.09 -7.12 1.87
CA GLY A 60 12.53 -7.81 3.08
C GLY A 60 11.56 -7.68 4.26
N LYS A 61 10.26 -7.54 4.00
CA LYS A 61 9.23 -7.40 5.04
C LYS A 61 8.73 -8.74 5.56
N ASN A 62 8.47 -8.80 6.86
CA ASN A 62 7.72 -9.88 7.50
C ASN A 62 6.23 -9.54 7.42
N ILE A 63 5.44 -10.38 6.74
CA ILE A 63 4.03 -10.11 6.45
C ILE A 63 3.16 -10.90 7.43
N MET A 64 2.35 -10.19 8.21
CA MET A 64 1.22 -10.76 8.96
C MET A 64 -0.06 -10.46 8.19
N GLU A 65 -0.90 -11.46 7.93
CA GLU A 65 -2.12 -11.29 7.15
C GLU A 65 -3.36 -11.28 8.03
N ASP A 66 -4.31 -10.40 7.72
CA ASP A 66 -5.67 -10.38 8.26
C ASP A 66 -6.64 -10.26 7.07
N GLY A 67 -7.08 -11.42 6.58
CA GLY A 67 -7.88 -11.53 5.36
C GLY A 67 -9.30 -12.00 5.67
N ALA A 68 -10.33 -11.25 5.26
CA ALA A 68 -11.70 -11.75 5.27
C ALA A 68 -11.89 -12.75 4.13
N SER A 69 -12.34 -13.96 4.46
CA SER A 69 -12.64 -15.05 3.51
C SER A 69 -13.83 -14.75 2.61
#